data_AF-A0A433E6G7-F1
#
_entry.id   AF-A0A433E6G7-F1
#
_cell.length_a   1.000
_cell.length_b   1.000
_cell.length_c   1.000
_cell.angle_alpha   90.00
_cell.angle_beta   90.00
_cell.angle_gamma   90.00
#
_symmetry.space_group_name_H-M   'P 1'
#
loop_
_entity.id
_entity.type
_entity.pdbx_description
1 polymer ?
#
loop_
_entity_poly.entity_id
_entity_poly.type
_entity_poly.pdbx_seq_one_letter_code
_entity_poly.pdbx_strand_id
1 'polypeptide(L)'
;MENMIPRGNWLDDDIFRTFVREVAPLHFGSWSLADVERTTSALGWELREPKEVAGQVWRRFAPRKGPSAGYGTLIADASEPEQLRKLNVRVVDLPPEDMATAAGFIRAAWWVMEDELGPPTLWGGDSGPWMLWRRPGTSILVHSHDGGEVSCELLPSATDSDGAGSGYSRGRWRAAEPAELPPASPELPGATWEQVEKRLAETLRSLDHDTPFFPGRFILHLRDARDPQRFVQCWSQDLSLVVEATGHLHRPDAADPARLARNGWEFSRSIWQRRFPDAMDDPAHAVTAARMLVEELRQLGVDLSGLSYDGTMSGRGRGLHLDLPDLGIPRAHHPAA
;
A
#
# COMPACT_ATOMS: atom_id res chain seq x y z
N MET A 1 3.09 -8.51 -24.81
CA MET A 1 3.18 -9.59 -23.83
C MET A 1 2.35 -9.12 -22.65
N GLU A 2 1.17 -9.69 -22.43
CA GLU A 2 0.39 -9.35 -21.25
C GLU A 2 1.20 -9.80 -20.04
N ASN A 3 1.62 -8.84 -19.20
CA ASN A 3 2.26 -9.12 -17.93
C ASN A 3 1.21 -9.73 -17.00
N MET A 4 0.84 -10.99 -17.22
CA MET A 4 0.02 -11.75 -16.28
C MET A 4 0.89 -12.13 -15.11
N ILE A 5 0.66 -11.47 -13.98
CA ILE A 5 1.33 -11.83 -12.73
C ILE A 5 0.82 -13.21 -12.32
N PRO A 6 1.72 -14.15 -11.98
CA PRO A 6 1.36 -15.53 -11.75
C PRO A 6 0.44 -15.64 -10.54
N ARG A 7 -0.65 -16.40 -10.68
CA ARG A 7 -1.52 -16.77 -9.55
C ARG A 7 -0.64 -17.26 -8.40
N GLY A 8 -0.84 -16.66 -7.22
CA GLY A 8 -0.16 -17.10 -6.01
C GLY A 8 -0.54 -18.54 -5.70
N ASN A 9 0.30 -19.25 -4.97
CA ASN A 9 0.01 -20.61 -4.54
C ASN A 9 -0.38 -20.59 -3.07
N TRP A 10 -1.60 -21.02 -2.77
CA TRP A 10 -2.06 -21.21 -1.40
C TRP A 10 -2.82 -22.53 -1.32
N LEU A 11 -2.32 -23.43 -0.46
CA LEU A 11 -2.82 -24.79 -0.28
C LEU A 11 -4.31 -24.88 0.15
N ASP A 12 -4.86 -23.82 0.75
CA ASP A 12 -6.19 -23.75 1.33
C ASP A 12 -7.05 -22.62 0.72
N ASP A 13 -6.80 -22.27 -0.55
CA ASP A 13 -7.55 -21.23 -1.26
C ASP A 13 -9.07 -21.43 -1.19
N ASP A 14 -9.55 -22.67 -1.23
CA ASP A 14 -10.98 -22.98 -1.12
C ASP A 14 -11.55 -22.71 0.28
N ILE A 15 -10.75 -22.92 1.34
CA ILE A 15 -11.14 -22.60 2.72
C ILE A 15 -11.20 -21.08 2.87
N PHE A 16 -10.18 -20.36 2.39
CA PHE A 16 -10.18 -18.90 2.44
C PHE A 16 -11.30 -18.32 1.60
N ARG A 17 -11.58 -18.87 0.41
CA ARG A 17 -12.71 -18.46 -0.44
C ARG A 17 -14.06 -18.69 0.25
N THR A 18 -14.21 -19.81 0.94
CA THR A 18 -15.40 -20.10 1.75
C THR A 18 -15.55 -19.06 2.86
N PHE A 19 -14.47 -18.75 3.57
CA PHE A 19 -14.46 -17.70 4.59
C PHE A 19 -14.85 -16.34 4.01
N VAL A 20 -14.31 -15.94 2.86
CA VAL A 20 -14.66 -14.66 2.20
C VAL A 20 -16.16 -14.62 1.89
N ARG A 21 -16.75 -15.72 1.41
CA ARG A 21 -18.20 -15.82 1.18
C ARG A 21 -19.02 -15.77 2.46
N GLU A 22 -18.51 -16.29 3.57
CA GLU A 22 -19.14 -16.21 4.89
C GLU A 22 -19.13 -14.78 5.45
N VAL A 23 -18.01 -14.06 5.30
CA VAL A 23 -17.87 -12.69 5.84
C VAL A 23 -18.45 -11.62 4.94
N ALA A 24 -18.50 -11.86 3.63
CA ALA A 24 -19.02 -10.90 2.67
C ALA A 24 -20.43 -10.39 2.99
N PRO A 25 -21.42 -11.20 3.38
CA PRO A 25 -22.77 -10.71 3.67
C PRO A 25 -22.94 -10.14 5.09
N LEU A 26 -21.89 -10.13 5.93
CA LEU A 26 -22.03 -9.70 7.33
C LEU A 26 -22.18 -8.17 7.43
N HIS A 27 -23.14 -7.74 8.24
CA HIS A 27 -23.42 -6.33 8.49
C HIS A 27 -23.45 -6.10 10.00
N PHE A 28 -22.37 -5.54 10.54
CA PHE A 28 -22.28 -5.22 11.96
C PHE A 28 -22.78 -3.79 12.15
N GLY A 29 -24.06 -3.64 12.54
CA GLY A 29 -24.74 -2.35 12.63
C GLY A 29 -23.96 -1.33 13.47
N SER A 30 -23.94 -1.49 14.79
CA SER A 30 -23.25 -0.57 15.70
C SER A 30 -21.80 -0.94 15.99
N TRP A 31 -21.34 -2.10 15.49
CA TRP A 31 -20.08 -2.71 15.92
C TRP A 31 -19.98 -2.96 17.44
N SER A 32 -21.13 -3.04 18.13
CA SER A 32 -21.16 -3.53 19.50
C SER A 32 -20.92 -5.04 19.55
N LEU A 33 -20.41 -5.53 20.68
CA LEU A 33 -20.20 -6.95 20.91
C LEU A 33 -21.48 -7.77 20.64
N ALA A 34 -22.62 -7.29 21.13
CA ALA A 34 -23.91 -7.94 20.95
C ALA A 34 -24.34 -8.04 19.47
N ASP A 35 -24.07 -7.01 18.66
CA ASP A 35 -24.36 -7.05 17.23
C ASP A 35 -23.44 -8.03 16.49
N VAL A 36 -22.16 -8.06 16.86
CA VAL A 36 -21.20 -9.01 16.27
C VAL A 36 -21.57 -10.44 16.66
N GLU A 37 -21.80 -10.74 17.93
CA GLU A 37 -22.21 -12.07 18.39
C GLU A 37 -23.49 -12.54 17.69
N ARG A 38 -24.50 -11.68 17.59
CA ARG A 38 -25.74 -11.99 16.86
C ARG A 38 -25.45 -12.34 15.41
N THR A 39 -24.63 -11.53 14.74
CA THR A 39 -24.31 -11.69 13.31
C THR A 39 -23.46 -12.93 13.04
N THR A 40 -22.46 -13.21 13.88
CA THR A 40 -21.57 -14.36 13.71
C THR A 40 -22.17 -15.66 14.26
N SER A 41 -23.17 -15.60 15.13
CA SER A 41 -23.86 -16.81 15.64
C SER A 41 -24.54 -17.61 14.54
N ALA A 42 -25.03 -16.94 13.49
CA ALA A 42 -25.62 -17.60 12.32
C ALA A 42 -24.60 -18.45 11.54
N LEU A 43 -23.30 -18.14 11.67
CA LEU A 43 -22.17 -18.91 11.14
C LEU A 43 -21.71 -20.01 12.12
N GLY A 44 -22.36 -20.15 13.27
CA GLY A 44 -21.97 -21.08 14.32
C GLY A 44 -20.69 -20.67 15.06
N TRP A 45 -20.28 -19.40 14.97
CA TRP A 45 -19.08 -18.92 15.65
C TRP A 45 -19.35 -18.63 17.13
N GLU A 46 -18.45 -19.09 18.00
CA GLU A 46 -18.53 -18.94 19.45
C GLU A 46 -17.28 -18.25 19.99
N LEU A 47 -17.48 -17.19 20.77
CA LEU A 47 -16.41 -16.47 21.45
C LEU A 47 -16.01 -17.17 22.74
N ARG A 48 -14.73 -17.05 23.08
CA ARG A 48 -14.16 -17.41 24.38
C ARG A 48 -14.15 -16.20 25.30
N GLU A 49 -13.92 -16.49 26.58
CA GLU A 49 -13.70 -15.47 27.61
C GLU A 49 -12.69 -14.40 27.16
N PRO A 50 -12.97 -13.12 27.45
CA PRO A 50 -12.08 -12.02 27.10
C PRO A 50 -10.76 -12.11 27.86
N LYS A 51 -9.70 -11.61 27.23
CA LYS A 51 -8.40 -11.39 27.85
C LYS A 51 -7.96 -9.96 27.63
N GLU A 52 -7.56 -9.28 28.70
CA GLU A 52 -6.94 -7.97 28.58
C GLU A 52 -5.47 -8.09 28.18
N VAL A 53 -5.05 -7.34 27.17
CA VAL A 53 -3.69 -7.31 26.63
C VAL A 53 -3.35 -5.86 26.26
N ALA A 54 -2.37 -5.27 26.95
CA ALA A 54 -1.84 -3.93 26.65
C ALA A 54 -2.91 -2.83 26.50
N GLY A 55 -3.89 -2.78 27.41
CA GLY A 55 -4.98 -1.79 27.36
C GLY A 55 -6.06 -2.08 26.31
N GLN A 56 -6.05 -3.28 25.72
CA GLN A 56 -7.08 -3.77 24.81
C GLN A 56 -7.77 -5.01 25.39
N VAL A 57 -9.00 -5.24 24.98
CA VAL A 57 -9.74 -6.47 25.29
C VAL A 57 -9.81 -7.34 24.04
N TRP A 58 -9.24 -8.54 24.14
CA TRP A 58 -9.20 -9.52 23.07
C TRP A 58 -10.17 -10.66 23.37
N ARG A 59 -11.06 -10.98 22.42
CA ARG A 59 -11.95 -12.14 22.49
C ARG A 59 -11.67 -13.05 21.30
N ARG A 60 -11.19 -14.27 21.56
CA ARG A 60 -10.85 -15.25 20.51
C ARG A 60 -12.04 -16.15 20.23
N PHE A 61 -12.19 -16.59 18.98
CA PHE A 61 -13.17 -17.61 18.65
C PHE A 61 -12.70 -19.02 19.06
N ALA A 62 -13.65 -19.90 19.32
CA ALA A 62 -13.38 -21.31 19.58
C ALA A 62 -12.89 -22.00 18.28
N PRO A 63 -11.79 -22.80 18.31
CA PRO A 63 -11.15 -23.33 17.10
C PRO A 63 -12.03 -24.14 16.14
N ARG A 64 -13.10 -24.78 16.61
CA ARG A 64 -14.04 -25.58 15.78
C ARG A 64 -15.34 -24.84 15.45
N LYS A 65 -15.53 -23.68 16.05
CA LYS A 65 -16.74 -22.86 15.99
C LYS A 65 -16.30 -21.42 15.83
N GLY A 66 -15.51 -21.18 14.80
CA GLY A 66 -14.89 -19.90 14.52
C GLY A 66 -14.65 -19.76 13.02
N PRO A 67 -13.93 -18.71 12.60
CA PRO A 67 -13.59 -18.51 11.20
C PRO A 67 -12.97 -19.75 10.55
N SER A 68 -13.50 -20.14 9.40
CA SER A 68 -13.07 -21.33 8.67
C SER A 68 -11.61 -21.22 8.18
N ALA A 69 -11.14 -20.02 7.86
CA ALA A 69 -9.81 -19.76 7.32
C ALA A 69 -8.72 -19.48 8.36
N GLY A 70 -9.01 -19.50 9.66
CA GLY A 70 -7.96 -19.36 10.67
C GLY A 70 -8.42 -18.79 12.02
N TYR A 71 -7.47 -18.24 12.78
CA TYR A 71 -7.71 -17.82 14.15
C TYR A 71 -8.29 -16.40 14.22
N GLY A 72 -9.59 -16.31 14.48
CA GLY A 72 -10.29 -15.04 14.69
C GLY A 72 -10.12 -14.45 16.08
N THR A 73 -9.88 -13.14 16.14
CA THR A 73 -9.83 -12.34 17.38
C THR A 73 -10.61 -11.03 17.20
N LEU A 74 -11.58 -10.78 18.07
CA LEU A 74 -12.21 -9.48 18.23
C LEU A 74 -11.37 -8.61 19.17
N ILE A 75 -11.20 -7.34 18.79
CA ILE A 75 -10.38 -6.38 19.53
C ILE A 75 -11.23 -5.14 19.84
N ALA A 76 -11.23 -4.77 21.12
CA ALA A 76 -11.83 -3.54 21.66
C ALA A 76 -10.82 -2.80 22.54
N ASP A 77 -11.11 -1.54 22.85
CA ASP A 77 -10.38 -0.81 23.90
C ASP A 77 -10.79 -1.34 25.28
N ALA A 78 -9.88 -1.33 26.25
CA ALA A 78 -10.22 -1.67 27.62
C ALA A 78 -11.19 -0.67 28.27
N SER A 79 -11.19 0.60 27.84
CA SER A 79 -12.15 1.59 28.34
C SER A 79 -13.56 1.41 27.77
N GLU A 80 -13.69 0.76 26.62
CA GLU A 80 -14.95 0.54 25.91
C GLU A 80 -15.03 -0.92 25.42
N PRO A 81 -15.07 -1.91 26.33
CA PRO A 81 -14.89 -3.33 25.99
C PRO A 81 -16.01 -3.91 25.12
N GLU A 82 -17.16 -3.24 25.07
CA GLU A 82 -18.34 -3.62 24.30
C GLU A 82 -18.38 -2.97 22.92
N GLN A 83 -17.50 -2.00 22.64
CA GLN A 83 -17.38 -1.33 21.35
C GLN A 83 -16.19 -1.90 20.58
N LEU A 84 -16.47 -2.70 19.56
CA LEU A 84 -15.44 -3.40 18.82
C LEU A 84 -14.79 -2.47 17.79
N ARG A 85 -13.47 -2.51 17.71
CA ARG A 85 -12.68 -1.77 16.72
C ARG A 85 -12.40 -2.59 15.47
N LYS A 86 -12.19 -3.90 15.63
CA LYS A 86 -11.97 -4.83 14.52
C LYS A 86 -12.18 -6.30 14.89
N LEU A 87 -12.45 -7.09 13.85
CA LEU A 87 -12.26 -8.54 13.84
C LEU A 87 -11.03 -8.84 13.00
N ASN A 88 -9.98 -9.42 13.57
CA ASN A 88 -8.80 -9.89 12.85
C ASN A 88 -8.85 -11.42 12.73
N VAL A 89 -8.70 -11.94 11.52
CA VAL A 89 -8.55 -13.37 11.24
C VAL A 89 -7.19 -13.58 10.60
N ARG A 90 -6.30 -14.29 11.31
CA ARG A 90 -5.00 -14.70 10.76
C ARG A 90 -5.24 -15.88 9.83
N VAL A 91 -5.05 -15.65 8.53
CA VAL A 91 -5.28 -16.64 7.48
C VAL A 91 -4.00 -17.37 7.08
N VAL A 92 -2.86 -16.71 7.29
CA VAL A 92 -1.54 -17.34 7.36
C VAL A 92 -0.90 -16.85 8.65
N ASP A 93 -0.71 -17.77 9.60
CA ASP A 93 -0.29 -17.45 10.98
C ASP A 93 1.19 -17.76 11.26
N LEU A 94 1.90 -18.30 10.28
CA LEU A 94 3.33 -18.54 10.33
C LEU A 94 4.05 -17.72 9.25
N PRO A 95 5.19 -17.10 9.60
CA PRO A 95 6.00 -16.42 8.60
C PRO A 95 6.52 -17.44 7.57
N PRO A 96 6.52 -17.11 6.28
CA PRO A 96 7.08 -17.96 5.25
C PRO A 96 8.61 -18.01 5.37
N GLU A 97 9.19 -19.08 4.85
CA GLU A 97 10.64 -19.31 4.89
C GLU A 97 11.42 -18.32 3.99
N ASP A 98 10.74 -17.72 3.01
CA ASP A 98 11.32 -16.76 2.07
C ASP A 98 10.27 -15.74 1.54
N MET A 99 10.76 -14.65 0.95
CA MET A 99 9.94 -13.54 0.41
C MET A 99 9.12 -13.92 -0.82
N ALA A 100 9.58 -14.85 -1.65
CA ALA A 100 8.83 -15.28 -2.84
C ALA A 100 7.58 -16.08 -2.43
N THR A 101 7.71 -16.89 -1.38
CA THR A 101 6.62 -17.61 -0.73
C THR A 101 5.64 -16.65 -0.05
N ALA A 102 6.15 -15.64 0.67
CA ALA A 102 5.33 -14.54 1.20
C ALA A 102 4.49 -13.89 0.09
N ALA A 103 5.14 -13.57 -1.03
CA ALA A 103 4.49 -12.97 -2.17
C ALA A 103 3.46 -13.88 -2.83
N GLY A 104 3.72 -15.19 -2.83
CA GLY A 104 2.75 -16.20 -3.22
C GLY A 104 1.46 -16.13 -2.41
N PHE A 105 1.57 -16.17 -1.07
CA PHE A 105 0.41 -16.16 -0.18
C PHE A 105 -0.38 -14.85 -0.26
N ILE A 106 0.30 -13.72 -0.22
CA ILE A 106 -0.34 -12.40 -0.29
C ILE A 106 -1.12 -12.24 -1.59
N ARG A 107 -0.50 -12.59 -2.71
CA ARG A 107 -1.17 -12.51 -4.00
C ARG A 107 -2.36 -13.47 -4.11
N ALA A 108 -2.24 -14.69 -3.61
CA ALA A 108 -3.34 -15.66 -3.57
C ALA A 108 -4.52 -15.11 -2.76
N ALA A 109 -4.26 -14.53 -1.59
CA ALA A 109 -5.25 -13.87 -0.75
C ALA A 109 -6.04 -12.81 -1.53
N TRP A 110 -5.33 -11.90 -2.18
CA TRP A 110 -5.96 -10.84 -2.93
C TRP A 110 -6.69 -11.35 -4.18
N TRP A 111 -6.22 -12.43 -4.81
CA TRP A 111 -6.96 -13.08 -5.89
C TRP A 111 -8.30 -13.61 -5.41
N VAL A 112 -8.32 -14.36 -4.32
CA VAL A 112 -9.56 -14.88 -3.75
C VAL A 112 -10.50 -13.74 -3.37
N MET A 113 -9.99 -12.70 -2.72
CA MET A 113 -10.80 -11.53 -2.36
C MET A 113 -11.37 -10.81 -3.58
N GLU A 114 -10.57 -10.58 -4.62
CA GLU A 114 -11.04 -9.88 -5.82
C GLU A 114 -12.03 -10.71 -6.62
N ASP A 115 -11.84 -12.02 -6.72
CA ASP A 115 -12.80 -12.92 -7.38
C ASP A 115 -14.16 -12.91 -6.69
N GLU A 116 -14.18 -12.88 -5.35
CA GLU A 116 -15.42 -12.99 -4.56
C GLU A 116 -16.09 -11.63 -4.28
N LEU A 117 -15.32 -10.56 -4.17
CA LEU A 117 -15.82 -9.22 -3.79
C LEU A 117 -15.75 -8.20 -4.93
N GLY A 118 -15.09 -8.52 -6.03
CA GLY A 118 -14.72 -7.55 -7.05
C GLY A 118 -13.48 -6.73 -6.65
N PRO A 119 -13.15 -5.68 -7.43
CA PRO A 119 -11.92 -4.93 -7.23
C PRO A 119 -11.91 -4.20 -5.88
N PRO A 120 -10.76 -4.15 -5.18
CA PRO A 120 -10.62 -3.36 -3.94
C PRO A 120 -10.81 -1.86 -4.21
N THR A 121 -11.30 -1.15 -3.19
CA THR A 121 -11.50 0.30 -3.21
C THR A 121 -10.18 1.05 -3.06
N LEU A 122 -9.28 0.57 -2.19
CA LEU A 122 -7.96 1.18 -1.94
C LEU A 122 -6.88 0.12 -1.81
N TRP A 123 -5.67 0.47 -2.24
CA TRP A 123 -4.43 -0.24 -1.96
C TRP A 123 -3.56 0.64 -1.06
N GLY A 124 -2.60 0.05 -0.37
CA GLY A 124 -1.52 0.80 0.26
C GLY A 124 -0.48 -0.11 0.88
N GLY A 125 0.47 0.49 1.59
CA GLY A 125 1.52 -0.24 2.29
C GLY A 125 2.37 0.64 3.22
N ASP A 126 3.09 -0.02 4.12
CA ASP A 126 4.11 0.56 5.02
C ASP A 126 5.11 -0.53 5.46
N SER A 127 4.66 -1.39 6.38
CA SER A 127 5.33 -2.61 6.90
C SER A 127 4.87 -3.89 6.18
N GLY A 128 4.50 -3.72 4.91
CA GLY A 128 3.83 -4.73 4.12
C GLY A 128 2.58 -4.17 3.42
N PRO A 129 2.19 -4.78 2.30
CA PRO A 129 1.08 -4.31 1.51
C PRO A 129 -0.31 -4.66 2.09
N TRP A 130 -1.31 -3.85 1.72
CA TRP A 130 -2.72 -4.09 2.06
C TRP A 130 -3.70 -3.65 0.97
N MET A 131 -4.88 -4.27 0.98
CA MET A 131 -6.03 -3.94 0.12
C MET A 131 -7.31 -3.83 0.96
N LEU A 132 -8.10 -2.79 0.69
CA LEU A 132 -9.34 -2.47 1.40
C LEU A 132 -10.53 -2.50 0.44
N TRP A 133 -11.58 -3.22 0.83
CA TRP A 133 -12.90 -3.23 0.22
C TRP A 133 -13.88 -2.49 1.12
N ARG A 134 -14.30 -1.28 0.73
CA ARG A 134 -15.33 -0.52 1.45
C ARG A 134 -16.71 -1.06 1.08
N ARG A 135 -17.53 -1.36 2.09
CA ARG A 135 -18.89 -1.87 1.88
C ARG A 135 -19.88 -1.25 2.87
N PRO A 136 -21.18 -1.30 2.58
CA PRO A 136 -22.19 -0.85 3.54
C PRO A 136 -22.09 -1.63 4.86
N GLY A 137 -21.96 -0.92 5.99
CA GLY A 137 -21.94 -1.53 7.33
C GLY A 137 -20.61 -2.17 7.77
N THR A 138 -19.74 -2.56 6.84
CA THR A 138 -18.41 -3.12 7.14
C THR A 138 -17.41 -2.81 6.03
N SER A 139 -16.15 -2.69 6.38
CA SER A 139 -15.03 -2.73 5.43
C SER A 139 -14.25 -4.03 5.65
N ILE A 140 -13.63 -4.56 4.60
CA ILE A 140 -12.78 -5.75 4.68
C ILE A 140 -11.39 -5.36 4.22
N LEU A 141 -10.38 -5.60 5.05
CA LEU A 141 -8.97 -5.31 4.79
C LEU A 141 -8.20 -6.62 4.74
N VAL A 142 -7.44 -6.86 3.68
CA VAL A 142 -6.44 -7.94 3.66
C VAL A 142 -5.07 -7.31 3.61
N HIS A 143 -4.22 -7.68 4.57
CA HIS A 143 -2.89 -7.11 4.72
C HIS A 143 -1.89 -8.19 5.12
N SER A 144 -0.63 -7.90 4.83
CA SER A 144 0.49 -8.69 5.34
C SER A 144 1.32 -7.92 6.34
N HIS A 145 1.93 -8.65 7.27
CA HIS A 145 2.86 -8.12 8.25
C HIS A 145 4.31 -8.27 7.76
N ASP A 146 5.26 -7.61 8.44
CA ASP A 146 6.72 -7.63 8.16
C ASP A 146 7.38 -9.03 8.15
N GLY A 147 6.62 -10.08 8.46
CA GLY A 147 7.06 -11.47 8.41
C GLY A 147 6.28 -12.32 7.41
N GLY A 148 5.52 -11.76 6.47
CA GLY A 148 4.76 -12.52 5.47
C GLY A 148 3.51 -13.26 6.00
N GLU A 149 3.17 -13.08 7.29
CA GLU A 149 1.85 -13.43 7.83
C GLU A 149 0.77 -12.65 7.09
N VAL A 150 -0.37 -13.29 6.81
CA VAL A 150 -1.50 -12.65 6.12
C VAL A 150 -2.70 -12.63 7.05
N SER A 151 -3.33 -11.47 7.15
CA SER A 151 -4.53 -11.24 7.96
C SER A 151 -5.67 -10.70 7.11
N CYS A 152 -6.87 -11.21 7.36
CA CYS A 152 -8.12 -10.62 6.91
C CYS A 152 -8.81 -9.95 8.10
N GLU A 153 -9.03 -8.64 8.00
CA GLU A 153 -9.70 -7.85 9.02
C GLU A 153 -11.05 -7.35 8.53
N LEU A 154 -12.06 -7.43 9.40
CA LEU A 154 -13.31 -6.72 9.23
C LEU A 154 -13.26 -5.49 10.12
N LEU A 155 -13.62 -4.34 9.56
CA LEU A 155 -13.53 -3.01 10.16
C LEU A 155 -14.87 -2.27 10.06
N PRO A 156 -15.19 -1.35 10.98
CA PRO A 156 -16.30 -0.44 10.80
C PRO A 156 -16.29 0.27 9.44
N SER A 157 -17.47 0.46 8.85
CA SER A 157 -17.59 1.17 7.56
C SER A 157 -17.10 2.61 7.62
N ALA A 158 -17.24 3.26 8.78
CA ALA A 158 -16.73 4.60 9.06
C ALA A 158 -15.23 4.64 9.41
N THR A 159 -14.53 3.50 9.41
CA THR A 159 -13.09 3.47 9.61
C THR A 159 -12.43 4.24 8.48
N ASP A 160 -11.83 5.37 8.84
CA ASP A 160 -11.03 6.18 7.92
C ASP A 160 -9.97 5.30 7.25
N SER A 161 -9.62 5.60 6.00
CA SER A 161 -8.41 5.09 5.35
C SER A 161 -7.16 5.28 6.22
N ASP A 162 -7.15 6.30 7.07
CA ASP A 162 -6.09 6.54 8.07
C ASP A 162 -6.13 5.56 9.26
N GLY A 163 -7.27 4.94 9.53
CA GLY A 163 -7.49 3.96 10.60
C GLY A 163 -7.48 2.50 10.14
N ALA A 164 -7.68 2.25 8.84
CA ALA A 164 -7.52 0.92 8.26
C ALA A 164 -6.05 0.50 8.35
N GLY A 165 -5.76 -0.54 9.14
CA GLY A 165 -4.38 -0.95 9.45
C GLY A 165 -3.76 -0.27 10.69
N SER A 166 -4.53 0.40 11.55
CA SER A 166 -3.95 1.04 12.75
C SER A 166 -3.37 0.02 13.75
N GLY A 167 -2.18 0.34 14.26
CA GLY A 167 -1.33 -0.50 15.12
C GLY A 167 0.11 -0.57 14.61
N TYR A 168 0.27 -0.56 13.29
CA TYR A 168 1.55 -0.53 12.56
C TYR A 168 1.51 0.23 11.22
N SER A 169 0.34 0.63 10.71
CA SER A 169 0.21 1.13 9.33
C SER A 169 -0.66 2.38 9.27
N ARG A 170 -0.05 3.54 9.45
CA ARG A 170 -0.36 4.64 8.53
C ARG A 170 0.36 4.25 7.25
N GLY A 171 -0.36 3.72 6.27
CA GLY A 171 0.26 3.39 4.99
C GLY A 171 1.07 4.61 4.49
N ARG A 172 2.38 4.45 4.26
CA ARG A 172 3.26 5.49 3.71
C ARG A 172 2.85 5.89 2.30
N TRP A 173 2.12 5.02 1.64
CA TRP A 173 1.48 5.26 0.37
C TRP A 173 0.11 4.58 0.30
N ARG A 174 -0.74 5.12 -0.57
CA ARG A 174 -2.05 4.56 -0.93
C ARG A 174 -2.28 4.70 -2.41
N ALA A 175 -3.11 3.83 -2.98
CA ALA A 175 -3.59 3.98 -4.34
C ALA A 175 -5.10 3.76 -4.41
N ALA A 176 -5.82 4.70 -5.02
CA ALA A 176 -7.26 4.60 -5.24
C ALA A 176 -7.71 5.41 -6.46
N GLU A 177 -8.99 5.32 -6.81
CA GLU A 177 -9.58 6.25 -7.76
C GLU A 177 -9.61 7.68 -7.17
N PRO A 178 -9.56 8.74 -8.00
CA PRO A 178 -9.46 10.11 -7.51
C PRO A 178 -10.54 10.50 -6.48
N ALA A 179 -11.76 9.99 -6.64
CA ALA A 179 -12.89 10.26 -5.74
C ALA A 179 -12.73 9.62 -4.35
N GLU A 180 -11.91 8.58 -4.23
CA GLU A 180 -11.70 7.82 -2.99
C GLU A 180 -10.46 8.28 -2.22
N LEU A 181 -9.62 9.12 -2.83
CA LEU A 181 -8.43 9.67 -2.20
C LEU A 181 -8.77 10.88 -1.32
N PRO A 182 -8.08 11.06 -0.18
CA PRO A 182 -8.19 12.28 0.58
C PRO A 182 -7.76 13.48 -0.28
N PRO A 183 -8.25 14.69 0.06
CA PRO A 183 -7.76 15.91 -0.56
C PRO A 183 -6.24 16.00 -0.40
N ALA A 184 -5.58 16.60 -1.39
CA ALA A 184 -4.12 16.73 -1.38
C ALA A 184 -3.67 17.41 -0.07
N SER A 185 -2.74 16.76 0.64
CA SER A 185 -2.15 17.33 1.85
C SER A 185 -1.51 18.68 1.53
N PRO A 186 -1.69 19.70 2.39
CA PRO A 186 -1.06 20.99 2.19
C PRO A 186 0.47 20.86 2.24
N GLU A 187 1.15 21.75 1.53
CA GLU A 187 2.60 21.92 1.65
C GLU A 187 3.01 22.05 3.11
N LEU A 188 4.08 21.34 3.50
CA LEU A 188 4.70 21.54 4.80
C LEU A 188 5.55 22.82 4.76
N PRO A 189 5.17 23.89 5.50
CA PRO A 189 5.89 25.16 5.45
C PRO A 189 7.35 24.98 5.89
N GLY A 190 8.28 25.49 5.10
CA GLY A 190 9.71 25.48 5.45
C GLY A 190 10.43 24.14 5.27
N ALA A 191 9.91 23.25 4.42
CA ALA A 191 10.64 22.05 4.02
C ALA A 191 12.01 22.41 3.40
N THR A 192 13.02 21.57 3.61
CA THR A 192 14.32 21.67 2.92
C THR A 192 14.50 20.56 1.90
N TRP A 193 15.45 20.72 0.96
CA TRP A 193 15.77 19.67 -0.01
C TRP A 193 16.24 18.38 0.68
N GLU A 194 16.97 18.48 1.79
CA GLU A 194 17.40 17.30 2.58
C GLU A 194 16.20 16.58 3.20
N GLN A 195 15.19 17.32 3.66
CA GLN A 195 13.96 16.71 4.19
C GLN A 195 13.13 16.04 3.10
N VAL A 196 13.06 16.65 1.90
CA VAL A 196 12.43 16.05 0.73
C VAL A 196 13.14 14.77 0.32
N GLU A 197 14.46 14.80 0.20
CA GLU A 197 15.28 13.62 -0.15
C GLU A 197 15.03 12.47 0.84
N LYS A 198 15.06 12.77 2.15
CA LYS A 198 14.81 11.77 3.19
C LYS A 198 13.41 11.14 3.08
N ARG A 199 12.37 11.96 2.94
CA ARG A 199 10.99 11.48 2.83
C ARG A 199 10.76 10.71 1.54
N LEU A 200 11.36 11.15 0.43
CA LEU A 200 11.34 10.44 -0.83
C LEU A 200 12.02 9.08 -0.70
N ALA A 201 13.18 8.99 -0.05
CA ALA A 201 13.86 7.72 0.19
C ALA A 201 13.00 6.74 1.01
N GLU A 202 12.35 7.22 2.08
CA GLU A 202 11.42 6.40 2.87
C GLU A 202 10.20 5.96 2.06
N THR A 203 9.67 6.84 1.21
CA THR A 203 8.53 6.54 0.33
C THR A 203 8.89 5.51 -0.73
N LEU A 204 10.02 5.69 -1.42
CA LEU A 204 10.50 4.75 -2.43
C LEU A 204 10.80 3.39 -1.81
N ARG A 205 11.41 3.36 -0.61
CA ARG A 205 11.65 2.11 0.11
C ARG A 205 10.36 1.33 0.37
N SER A 206 9.30 2.00 0.83
CA SER A 206 8.01 1.33 1.07
C SER A 206 7.35 0.91 -0.25
N LEU A 207 7.33 1.76 -1.27
CA LEU A 207 6.80 1.40 -2.59
C LEU A 207 7.55 0.21 -3.21
N ASP A 208 8.88 0.17 -3.14
CA ASP A 208 9.70 -0.91 -3.68
C ASP A 208 9.52 -2.21 -2.90
N HIS A 209 9.35 -2.11 -1.58
CA HIS A 209 9.07 -3.27 -0.75
C HIS A 209 7.69 -3.85 -1.05
N ASP A 210 6.67 -3.01 -1.16
CA ASP A 210 5.28 -3.44 -1.23
C ASP A 210 4.80 -3.76 -2.65
N THR A 211 5.29 -3.05 -3.68
CA THR A 211 4.77 -3.17 -5.06
C THR A 211 4.93 -4.56 -5.69
N PRO A 212 6.02 -5.32 -5.46
CA PRO A 212 6.17 -6.68 -6.00
C PRO A 212 5.04 -7.65 -5.60
N PHE A 213 4.33 -7.34 -4.52
CA PHE A 213 3.19 -8.09 -4.07
C PHE A 213 1.92 -7.74 -4.86
N PHE A 214 1.80 -6.51 -5.37
CA PHE A 214 0.63 -6.06 -6.13
C PHE A 214 0.63 -6.60 -7.55
N PRO A 215 -0.57 -6.72 -8.18
CA PRO A 215 -0.67 -7.13 -9.56
C PRO A 215 -0.30 -5.98 -10.52
N GLY A 216 0.66 -5.14 -10.16
CA GLY A 216 0.87 -3.84 -10.76
C GLY A 216 2.26 -3.27 -10.63
N ARG A 217 2.40 -2.04 -11.12
CA ARG A 217 3.60 -1.21 -11.01
C ARG A 217 3.21 0.20 -10.63
N PHE A 218 4.08 0.87 -9.91
CA PHE A 218 3.91 2.29 -9.64
C PHE A 218 4.71 3.11 -10.66
N ILE A 219 4.24 4.32 -10.94
CA ILE A 219 4.99 5.38 -11.62
C ILE A 219 4.79 6.64 -10.78
N LEU A 220 5.88 7.31 -10.44
CA LEU A 220 5.91 8.56 -9.70
C LEU A 220 6.66 9.60 -10.51
N HIS A 221 6.02 10.73 -10.76
CA HIS A 221 6.58 11.92 -11.38
C HIS A 221 6.80 12.99 -10.31
N LEU A 222 7.98 13.60 -10.31
CA LEU A 222 8.27 14.79 -9.52
C LEU A 222 8.56 15.92 -10.50
N ARG A 223 7.81 17.03 -10.43
CA ARG A 223 7.83 18.07 -11.46
C ARG A 223 7.62 19.47 -10.92
N ASP A 224 8.05 20.46 -11.70
CA ASP A 224 7.67 21.86 -11.50
C ASP A 224 6.19 22.06 -11.86
N ALA A 225 5.41 22.60 -10.93
CA ALA A 225 4.00 22.92 -11.10
C ALA A 225 3.76 23.99 -12.19
N ARG A 226 4.76 24.85 -12.45
CA ARG A 226 4.68 25.93 -13.46
C ARG A 226 5.19 25.49 -14.82
N ASP A 227 6.04 24.47 -14.86
CA ASP A 227 6.65 23.95 -16.09
C ASP A 227 6.77 22.42 -16.04
N PRO A 228 5.68 21.70 -16.41
CA PRO A 228 5.62 20.24 -16.29
C PRO A 228 6.66 19.49 -17.14
N GLN A 229 7.36 20.16 -18.05
CA GLN A 229 8.48 19.57 -18.81
C GLN A 229 9.76 19.43 -17.98
N ARG A 230 9.85 20.13 -16.84
CA ARG A 230 10.92 19.95 -15.85
C ARG A 230 10.48 18.89 -14.85
N PHE A 231 10.78 17.64 -15.16
CA PHE A 231 10.43 16.54 -14.29
C PHE A 231 11.46 15.43 -14.31
N VAL A 232 11.46 14.68 -13.22
CA VAL A 232 12.09 13.38 -13.10
C VAL A 232 11.00 12.37 -12.79
N GLN A 233 11.28 11.11 -13.07
CA GLN A 233 10.32 10.06 -12.78
C GLN A 233 11.00 8.81 -12.25
N CYS A 234 10.24 8.03 -11.51
CA CYS A 234 10.67 6.72 -11.06
C CYS A 234 9.50 5.74 -11.10
N TRP A 235 9.79 4.48 -11.39
CA TRP A 235 8.77 3.43 -11.45
C TRP A 235 9.38 2.09 -11.10
N SER A 236 8.51 1.17 -10.68
CA SER A 236 8.89 -0.23 -10.50
C SER A 236 8.84 -0.99 -11.83
N GLN A 237 9.84 -1.83 -12.04
CA GLN A 237 9.87 -2.82 -13.10
C GLN A 237 10.37 -4.14 -12.51
N ASP A 238 9.48 -5.13 -12.44
CA ASP A 238 9.75 -6.41 -11.77
C ASP A 238 10.18 -6.17 -10.30
N LEU A 239 11.38 -6.60 -9.89
CA LEU A 239 11.97 -6.32 -8.57
C LEU A 239 12.94 -5.12 -8.56
N SER A 240 12.95 -4.35 -9.66
CA SER A 240 13.86 -3.23 -9.84
C SER A 240 13.16 -1.89 -9.66
N LEU A 241 13.87 -0.94 -9.04
CA LEU A 241 13.53 0.47 -9.11
C LEU A 241 14.26 1.10 -10.30
N VAL A 242 13.55 1.88 -11.10
CA VAL A 242 14.15 2.65 -12.19
C VAL A 242 13.89 4.14 -11.96
N VAL A 243 14.93 4.95 -12.11
CA VAL A 243 14.84 6.42 -12.10
C VAL A 243 15.24 6.98 -13.46
N GLU A 244 14.56 8.03 -13.91
CA GLU A 244 14.80 8.74 -15.16
C GLU A 244 14.86 10.25 -14.97
N ALA A 245 15.82 10.87 -15.65
CA ALA A 245 15.92 12.32 -15.78
C ALA A 245 15.20 12.80 -17.06
N THR A 246 13.90 12.50 -17.14
CA THR A 246 13.07 12.69 -18.35
C THR A 246 13.01 14.14 -18.83
N GLY A 247 13.17 15.12 -17.94
CA GLY A 247 13.22 16.54 -18.30
C GLY A 247 14.28 16.88 -19.35
N HIS A 248 15.37 16.11 -19.42
CA HIS A 248 16.42 16.30 -20.44
C HIS A 248 15.97 15.92 -21.87
N LEU A 249 14.86 15.18 -22.04
CA LEU A 249 14.25 14.97 -23.37
C LEU A 249 13.64 16.27 -23.93
N HIS A 250 13.09 17.10 -23.04
CA HIS A 250 12.48 18.38 -23.42
C HIS A 250 13.51 19.51 -23.45
N ARG A 251 14.64 19.34 -22.75
CA ARG A 251 15.73 20.32 -22.63
C ARG A 251 17.09 19.65 -22.79
N PRO A 252 17.42 19.16 -23.99
CA PRO A 252 18.69 18.46 -24.22
C PRO A 252 19.90 19.34 -23.90
N ASP A 253 19.80 20.66 -24.09
CA ASP A 253 20.88 21.61 -23.82
C ASP A 253 21.17 21.79 -22.32
N ALA A 254 20.25 21.41 -21.44
CA ALA A 254 20.43 21.45 -19.99
C ALA A 254 21.13 20.17 -19.45
N ALA A 255 21.28 19.14 -20.28
CA ALA A 255 21.98 17.93 -19.89
C ALA A 255 23.50 18.16 -19.91
N ASP A 256 24.18 17.77 -18.83
CA ASP A 256 25.64 17.61 -18.80
C ASP A 256 25.94 16.10 -18.80
N PRO A 257 26.22 15.50 -19.98
CA PRO A 257 26.50 14.06 -20.09
C PRO A 257 27.66 13.59 -19.21
N ALA A 258 28.68 14.42 -19.02
CA ALA A 258 29.85 14.06 -18.25
C ALA A 258 29.53 14.01 -16.75
N ARG A 259 28.73 14.96 -16.25
CA ARG A 259 28.21 14.94 -14.87
C ARG A 259 27.26 13.76 -14.65
N LEU A 260 26.31 13.55 -15.58
CA LEU A 260 25.34 12.46 -15.50
C LEU A 260 26.06 11.11 -15.43
N ALA A 261 27.01 10.84 -16.32
CA ALA A 261 27.80 9.61 -16.30
C ALA A 261 28.61 9.45 -15.01
N ARG A 262 29.26 10.51 -14.50
CA ARG A 262 29.99 10.47 -13.21
C ARG A 262 29.08 10.17 -12.02
N ASN A 263 27.85 10.68 -12.04
CA ASN A 263 26.84 10.44 -11.00
C ASN A 263 26.14 9.08 -11.18
N GLY A 264 26.59 8.27 -12.15
CA GLY A 264 26.13 6.91 -12.35
C GLY A 264 24.88 6.77 -13.19
N TRP A 265 24.42 7.82 -13.87
CA TRP A 265 23.37 7.73 -14.87
C TRP A 265 23.87 7.04 -16.14
N GLU A 266 23.00 6.26 -16.76
CA GLU A 266 23.25 5.57 -18.02
C GLU A 266 22.34 6.14 -19.12
N PHE A 267 22.92 6.46 -20.27
CA PHE A 267 22.13 6.88 -21.43
C PHE A 267 21.68 5.64 -22.22
N SER A 268 20.38 5.35 -22.18
CA SER A 268 19.81 4.18 -22.84
C SER A 268 18.43 4.49 -23.39
N ARG A 269 18.14 4.05 -24.63
CA ARG A 269 16.88 4.34 -25.35
C ARG A 269 16.55 5.83 -25.42
N SER A 270 17.58 6.64 -25.66
CA SER A 270 17.51 8.12 -25.74
C SER A 270 17.16 8.85 -24.45
N ILE A 271 17.18 8.17 -23.30
CA ILE A 271 16.92 8.78 -22.00
C ILE A 271 18.04 8.46 -21.00
N TRP A 272 18.32 9.40 -20.10
CA TRP A 272 19.20 9.19 -18.96
C TRP A 272 18.44 8.50 -17.85
N GLN A 273 18.88 7.30 -17.50
CA GLN A 273 18.23 6.46 -16.50
C GLN A 273 19.24 5.71 -15.63
N ARG A 274 18.78 5.22 -14.49
CA ARG A 274 19.53 4.29 -13.63
C ARG A 274 18.57 3.21 -13.15
N ARG A 275 19.02 1.95 -13.23
CA ARG A 275 18.30 0.79 -12.71
C ARG A 275 18.96 0.31 -11.43
N PHE A 276 18.14 0.00 -10.45
CA PHE A 276 18.53 -0.62 -9.19
C PHE A 276 17.86 -2.01 -9.14
N PRO A 277 18.54 -3.07 -9.59
CA PRO A 277 18.04 -4.43 -9.41
C PRO A 277 17.98 -4.75 -7.91
N ASP A 278 17.05 -5.62 -7.53
CA ASP A 278 16.88 -6.07 -6.14
C ASP A 278 16.67 -4.90 -5.15
N ALA A 279 16.01 -3.83 -5.60
CA ALA A 279 15.71 -2.64 -4.78
C ALA A 279 14.83 -2.96 -3.56
N MET A 280 14.06 -4.04 -3.65
CA MET A 280 13.28 -4.59 -2.54
C MET A 280 14.16 -5.06 -1.36
N ASP A 281 15.35 -5.59 -1.65
CA ASP A 281 16.23 -6.25 -0.67
C ASP A 281 17.31 -5.32 -0.09
N ASP A 282 17.68 -4.25 -0.80
CA ASP A 282 18.68 -3.27 -0.36
C ASP A 282 18.07 -1.86 -0.20
N PRO A 283 17.76 -1.42 1.04
CA PRO A 283 17.27 -0.07 1.32
C PRO A 283 18.20 1.05 0.83
N ALA A 284 19.49 0.79 0.61
CA ALA A 284 20.42 1.79 0.09
C ALA A 284 20.12 2.19 -1.37
N HIS A 285 19.43 1.33 -2.12
CA HIS A 285 18.96 1.65 -3.47
C HIS A 285 17.94 2.78 -3.46
N ALA A 286 16.92 2.71 -2.59
CA ALA A 286 15.92 3.77 -2.43
C ALA A 286 16.55 5.12 -2.02
N VAL A 287 17.54 5.09 -1.11
CA VAL A 287 18.30 6.30 -0.70
C VAL A 287 19.08 6.89 -1.88
N THR A 288 19.78 6.06 -2.63
CA THR A 288 20.58 6.50 -3.79
C THR A 288 19.68 7.07 -4.89
N ALA A 289 18.57 6.39 -5.19
CA ALA A 289 17.57 6.83 -6.15
C ALA A 289 16.97 8.19 -5.76
N ALA A 290 16.54 8.36 -4.51
CA ALA A 290 15.99 9.62 -4.02
C ALA A 290 16.97 10.79 -4.17
N ARG A 291 18.24 10.58 -3.78
CA ARG A 291 19.30 11.57 -3.96
C ARG A 291 19.50 11.95 -5.43
N MET A 292 19.57 10.96 -6.32
CA MET A 292 19.71 11.20 -7.77
C MET A 292 18.53 12.01 -8.33
N LEU A 293 17.29 11.69 -7.95
CA LEU A 293 16.09 12.41 -8.37
C LEU A 293 16.09 13.86 -7.87
N VAL A 294 16.42 14.09 -6.60
CA VAL A 294 16.49 15.44 -6.00
C VAL A 294 17.61 16.27 -6.63
N GLU A 295 18.79 15.69 -6.85
CA GLU A 295 19.88 16.37 -7.55
C GLU A 295 19.47 16.80 -8.95
N GLU A 296 18.82 15.93 -9.74
CA GLU A 296 18.38 16.28 -11.09
C GLU A 296 17.25 17.32 -11.12
N LEU A 297 16.31 17.28 -10.17
CA LEU A 297 15.30 18.35 -10.04
C LEU A 297 15.94 19.72 -9.84
N ARG A 298 16.99 19.79 -9.01
CA ARG A 298 17.75 21.03 -8.78
C ARG A 298 18.49 21.48 -10.04
N GLN A 299 19.06 20.56 -10.81
CA GLN A 299 19.75 20.88 -12.07
C GLN A 299 18.78 21.34 -13.17
N LEU A 300 17.57 20.80 -13.19
CA LEU A 300 16.49 21.26 -14.07
C LEU A 300 15.92 22.63 -13.65
N GLY A 301 16.36 23.19 -12.53
CA GLY A 301 15.91 24.47 -12.01
C GLY A 301 14.48 24.42 -11.48
N VAL A 302 14.08 23.29 -10.87
CA VAL A 302 12.81 23.18 -10.14
C VAL A 302 13.01 23.79 -8.75
N ASP A 303 12.20 24.79 -8.42
CA ASP A 303 12.17 25.37 -7.07
C ASP A 303 11.34 24.51 -6.13
N LEU A 304 11.75 24.45 -4.87
CA LEU A 304 11.03 23.64 -3.86
C LEU A 304 9.57 24.08 -3.66
N SER A 305 9.29 25.38 -3.75
CA SER A 305 7.93 25.93 -3.67
C SER A 305 7.09 25.73 -4.93
N GLY A 306 7.71 25.26 -6.02
CA GLY A 306 7.03 24.84 -7.24
C GLY A 306 7.01 23.32 -7.39
N LEU A 307 7.61 22.56 -6.47
CA LEU A 307 7.70 21.11 -6.57
C LEU A 307 6.32 20.48 -6.31
N SER A 308 5.89 19.62 -7.23
CA SER A 308 4.68 18.81 -7.09
C SER A 308 4.96 17.38 -7.48
N TYR A 309 4.14 16.46 -7.00
CA TYR A 309 4.20 15.06 -7.42
C TYR A 309 2.91 14.62 -8.12
N ASP A 310 3.04 13.70 -9.06
CA ASP A 310 1.92 12.94 -9.62
C ASP A 310 2.31 11.47 -9.64
N GLY A 311 1.41 10.60 -9.23
CA GLY A 311 1.74 9.18 -9.15
C GLY A 311 0.56 8.31 -9.53
N THR A 312 0.89 7.18 -10.15
CA THR A 312 -0.09 6.18 -10.55
C THR A 312 0.36 4.80 -10.10
N MET A 313 -0.60 3.95 -9.76
CA MET A 313 -0.41 2.52 -9.58
C MET A 313 -1.29 1.82 -10.61
N SER A 314 -0.67 1.09 -11.54
CA SER A 314 -1.41 0.35 -12.56
C SER A 314 -1.40 -1.14 -12.24
N GLY A 315 -2.56 -1.80 -12.21
CA GLY A 315 -2.64 -3.25 -12.07
C GLY A 315 -4.02 -3.79 -12.43
N ARG A 316 -4.06 -4.99 -13.04
CA ARG A 316 -5.29 -5.67 -13.52
C ARG A 316 -6.23 -4.79 -14.37
N GLY A 317 -5.67 -3.97 -15.25
CA GLY A 317 -6.45 -3.09 -16.14
C GLY A 317 -7.01 -1.84 -15.46
N ARG A 318 -6.70 -1.59 -14.19
CA ARG A 318 -7.04 -0.35 -13.47
C ARG A 318 -5.83 0.57 -13.39
N GLY A 319 -6.09 1.88 -13.55
CA GLY A 319 -5.15 2.94 -13.22
C GLY A 319 -5.63 3.66 -11.97
N LEU A 320 -4.90 3.50 -10.87
CA LEU A 320 -5.15 4.17 -9.60
C LEU A 320 -4.20 5.35 -9.46
N HIS A 321 -4.60 6.38 -8.72
CA HIS A 321 -3.73 7.50 -8.35
C HIS A 321 -3.06 7.22 -7.02
N LEU A 322 -1.79 7.58 -6.91
CA LEU A 322 -1.02 7.48 -5.68
C LEU A 322 -1.28 8.68 -4.77
N ASP A 323 -1.43 8.38 -3.49
CA ASP A 323 -1.38 9.33 -2.40
C ASP A 323 -0.21 9.00 -1.49
N LEU A 324 0.64 9.99 -1.25
CA LEU A 324 1.90 9.88 -0.50
C LEU A 324 1.87 10.85 0.68
N PRO A 325 1.12 10.52 1.76
CA PRO A 325 0.85 11.45 2.86
C PRO A 325 2.11 11.94 3.56
N ASP A 326 3.15 11.10 3.64
CA ASP A 326 4.40 11.41 4.33
C ASP A 326 5.44 12.13 3.44
N LEU A 327 5.19 12.25 2.13
CA LEU A 327 6.13 12.88 1.21
C LEU A 327 6.29 14.38 1.47
N GLY A 328 5.21 15.04 1.90
CA GLY A 328 5.22 16.48 2.24
C GLY A 328 5.38 17.42 1.04
N ILE A 329 5.11 16.91 -0.17
CA ILE A 329 5.07 17.65 -1.44
C ILE A 329 3.60 17.67 -1.89
N PRO A 330 3.08 18.76 -2.51
CA PRO A 330 1.71 18.80 -2.99
C PRO A 330 1.50 17.80 -4.13
N ARG A 331 0.39 17.06 -4.07
CA ARG A 331 -0.09 16.23 -5.19
C ARG A 331 -0.62 17.15 -6.29
N ALA A 332 -0.12 17.00 -7.50
CA ALA A 332 -0.60 17.74 -8.65
C ALA A 332 -2.09 17.47 -8.86
N HIS A 333 -2.89 18.53 -8.93
CA HIS A 333 -4.32 18.41 -9.16
C HIS A 333 -4.59 17.88 -10.57
N HIS A 334 -5.21 16.72 -10.64
CA HIS A 334 -5.98 16.30 -11.80
C HIS A 334 -7.44 16.61 -11.51
N PRO A 335 -8.10 17.53 -12.24
CA PRO A 335 -9.54 17.63 -12.15
C PRO A 335 -10.15 16.26 -12.50
N ALA A 336 -11.15 15.83 -11.74
CA ALA A 336 -11.92 14.65 -12.09
C ALA A 336 -12.49 14.85 -13.50
N ALA A 337 -12.12 13.95 -14.42
CA ALA A 337 -12.58 13.97 -15.81
C ALA A 337 -14.04 13.53 -15.92
#